data_AF-A0A5C7A7M5-F1
#
_entry.id   AF-A0A5C7A7M5-F1
#
_cell.length_a   1.000
_cell.length_b   1.000
_cell.length_c   1.000
_cell.angle_alpha   90.00
_cell.angle_beta   90.00
_cell.angle_gamma   90.00
#
_symmetry.space_group_name_H-M   'P 1'
#
loop_
_entity.id
_entity.type
_entity.pdbx_description
1 polymer ?
#
loop_
_entity_poly.entity_id
_entity_poly.type
_entity_poly.pdbx_seq_one_letter_code
_entity_poly.pdbx_strand_id
1 'polypeptide(L)'
;MYNWAAICSELKDMEKRVEAKLSRIYSDNPNPIPYERIAKGKQIGALSRALRQFIEQENEKDATVILLMLQGMGVMLKAVR
;
A
#
# COMPACT_ATOMS: atom_id res chain seq x y z
N MET A 1 15.05 13.86 -4.84
CA MET A 1 13.67 14.09 -5.31
C MET A 1 13.12 12.75 -5.75
N TYR A 2 11.96 12.32 -5.24
CA TYR A 2 11.40 11.02 -5.57
C TYR A 2 10.81 11.02 -6.98
N ASN A 3 10.89 9.88 -7.68
CA ASN A 3 10.17 9.71 -8.94
C ASN A 3 8.70 9.38 -8.64
N TRP A 4 7.91 10.42 -8.39
CA TRP A 4 6.51 10.29 -7.99
C TRP A 4 5.63 9.58 -9.04
N ALA A 5 5.92 9.74 -10.33
CA ALA A 5 5.21 9.05 -11.39
C ALA A 5 5.42 7.53 -11.32
N ALA A 6 6.67 7.09 -11.14
CA ALA A 6 7.00 5.68 -10.97
C ALA A 6 6.39 5.10 -9.68
N ILE A 7 6.46 5.86 -8.59
CA ILE A 7 5.84 5.50 -7.31
C ILE A 7 4.31 5.32 -7.47
N CYS A 8 3.63 6.26 -8.13
CA CYS A 8 2.19 6.15 -8.40
C CYS A 8 1.81 4.89 -9.19
N SER A 9 2.62 4.52 -10.19
CA SER A 9 2.41 3.29 -10.96
C SER A 9 2.51 2.06 -10.06
N GLU A 10 3.55 1.96 -9.24
CA GLU A 10 3.74 0.84 -8.31
C GLU A 10 2.65 0.76 -7.24
N LEU A 11 2.15 1.89 -6.76
CA LEU A 11 1.07 1.95 -5.78
C LEU A 11 -0.23 1.41 -6.35
N LYS A 12 -0.58 1.72 -7.60
CA LYS A 12 -1.76 1.15 -8.27
C LYS A 12 -1.69 -0.38 -8.34
N ASP A 13 -0.51 -0.91 -8.68
CA ASP A 13 -0.31 -2.37 -8.69
C ASP A 13 -0.35 -2.97 -7.29
N MET A 14 0.15 -2.25 -6.29
CA MET A 14 0.09 -2.68 -4.90
C MET A 14 -1.34 -2.75 -4.37
N GLU A 15 -2.16 -1.73 -4.63
CA GLU A 15 -3.58 -1.71 -4.27
C GLU A 15 -4.29 -2.95 -4.82
N LYS A 16 -4.10 -3.27 -6.11
CA LYS A 16 -4.67 -4.46 -6.75
C LYS A 16 -4.19 -5.76 -6.10
N ARG A 17 -2.88 -5.88 -5.80
CA ARG A 17 -2.32 -7.08 -5.16
C ARG A 17 -2.84 -7.28 -3.74
N VAL A 18 -3.00 -6.20 -2.97
CA VAL A 18 -3.56 -6.24 -1.62
C VAL A 18 -5.01 -6.69 -1.67
N GLU A 19 -5.81 -6.10 -2.55
CA GLU A 19 -7.22 -6.46 -2.73
C GLU A 19 -7.37 -7.93 -3.13
N ALA A 20 -6.62 -8.40 -4.13
CA ALA A 20 -6.64 -9.80 -4.55
C ALA A 20 -6.24 -10.76 -3.42
N LYS A 21 -5.22 -10.42 -2.62
CA LYS A 21 -4.80 -11.22 -1.46
C LYS A 21 -5.87 -11.28 -0.37
N LEU A 22 -6.50 -10.15 -0.05
CA LEU A 22 -7.56 -10.09 0.95
C LEU A 22 -8.77 -10.91 0.49
N SER A 23 -9.22 -10.71 -0.76
CA SER A 23 -10.32 -11.48 -1.34
C SER A 23 -10.04 -12.98 -1.29
N ARG A 24 -8.82 -13.40 -1.63
CA ARG A 24 -8.41 -14.81 -1.53
C ARG A 24 -8.46 -15.34 -0.10
N ILE A 25 -7.95 -14.58 0.88
CA ILE A 25 -8.03 -14.99 2.30
C ILE A 25 -9.49 -15.16 2.74
N TYR A 26 -10.40 -14.28 2.31
CA TYR A 26 -11.82 -14.42 2.62
C TYR A 26 -12.46 -15.64 1.92
N SER A 27 -12.11 -15.89 0.66
CA SER A 27 -12.63 -17.03 -0.11
C SER A 27 -12.12 -18.37 0.39
N ASP A 28 -10.85 -18.45 0.80
CA ASP A 28 -10.22 -19.67 1.31
C ASP A 28 -10.78 -20.09 2.69
N ASN A 29 -11.55 -19.22 3.35
CA ASN A 29 -12.18 -19.41 4.67
C ASN A 29 -11.27 -20.14 5.69
N PRO A 30 -10.03 -19.64 5.92
CA PRO A 30 -9.07 -20.30 6.78
C PRO A 30 -9.55 -20.36 8.23
N ASN A 31 -9.30 -21.50 8.89
CA ASN A 31 -9.59 -21.70 10.30
C ASN A 31 -8.28 -22.05 11.06
N PRO A 32 -7.83 -21.21 12.02
CA PRO A 32 -8.44 -19.94 12.45
C PRO A 32 -8.28 -18.82 11.42
N ILE A 33 -9.19 -17.84 11.46
CA ILE A 33 -9.13 -16.65 10.59
C ILE A 33 -7.89 -15.81 10.96
N PRO A 34 -7.02 -15.45 10.00
CA PRO A 34 -5.80 -14.71 10.26
C PRO A 34 -6.06 -13.20 10.35
N TYR A 35 -6.76 -12.77 11.41
CA TYR A 35 -7.19 -11.38 11.60
C TYR A 35 -6.06 -10.35 11.49
N GLU A 36 -4.89 -10.63 12.07
CA GLU A 36 -3.74 -9.72 12.01
C GLU A 36 -3.24 -9.49 10.57
N ARG A 37 -3.19 -10.56 9.76
CA ARG A 37 -2.78 -10.46 8.34
C ARG A 37 -3.79 -9.65 7.54
N ILE A 38 -5.08 -9.84 7.81
CA ILE A 38 -6.16 -9.08 7.18
C ILE A 38 -6.06 -7.60 7.55
N ALA A 39 -5.88 -7.29 8.84
CA ALA A 39 -5.74 -5.92 9.34
C ALA A 39 -4.53 -5.22 8.71
N LYS A 40 -3.37 -5.88 8.71
CA LYS A 40 -2.15 -5.36 8.06
C LYS A 40 -2.36 -5.13 6.56
N GLY A 41 -3.01 -6.07 5.86
CA GLY A 41 -3.34 -5.93 4.45
C GLY A 41 -4.22 -4.71 4.18
N LYS A 42 -5.30 -4.54 4.94
CA LYS A 42 -6.18 -3.37 4.83
C LYS A 42 -5.45 -2.06 5.07
N GLN A 43 -4.58 -2.01 6.08
CA GLN A 43 -3.78 -0.83 6.39
C GLN A 43 -2.80 -0.49 5.26
N ILE A 44 -2.09 -1.47 4.71
CA ILE A 44 -1.20 -1.26 3.55
C ILE A 44 -1.99 -0.74 2.34
N GLY A 45 -3.15 -1.33 2.06
CA GLY A 45 -4.02 -0.87 0.96
C GLY A 45 -4.48 0.58 1.15
N ALA A 46 -4.90 0.95 2.36
CA ALA A 46 -5.33 2.31 2.68
C ALA A 46 -4.19 3.32 2.54
N LEU A 47 -3.00 3.02 3.08
CA LEU A 47 -1.83 3.88 2.97
C LEU A 47 -1.35 4.01 1.52
N SER A 48 -1.39 2.92 0.75
CA SER A 48 -1.01 2.96 -0.67
C SER A 48 -1.90 3.91 -1.47
N ARG A 49 -3.21 3.85 -1.21
CA ARG A 49 -4.19 4.74 -1.84
C ARG A 49 -4.03 6.20 -1.40
N ALA A 50 -3.83 6.43 -0.09
CA ALA A 50 -3.62 7.77 0.45
C ALA A 50 -2.35 8.40 -0.15
N LEU A 51 -1.24 7.65 -0.23
CA LEU A 51 0.00 8.12 -0.85
C LEU A 51 -0.24 8.53 -2.30
N ARG A 52 -0.91 7.68 -3.09
CA ARG A 52 -1.23 7.99 -4.48
C ARG A 52 -2.07 9.26 -4.60
N GLN A 53 -3.07 9.45 -3.74
CA GLN A 53 -3.89 10.66 -3.73
C GLN A 53 -3.09 11.92 -3.40
N PHE A 54 -2.19 11.87 -2.41
CA PHE A 54 -1.32 13.00 -2.09
C PHE A 54 -0.37 13.35 -3.24
N ILE A 55 0.17 12.34 -3.94
CA ILE A 55 0.98 12.57 -5.14
C ILE A 55 0.16 13.22 -6.25
N GLU A 56 -1.05 12.72 -6.52
CA GLU A 56 -1.96 13.27 -7.54
C GLU A 56 -2.41 14.71 -7.22
N GLN A 57 -2.37 15.11 -5.95
CA GLN A 57 -2.65 16.47 -5.47
C GLN A 57 -1.40 17.36 -5.38
N GLU A 58 -0.24 16.87 -5.83
CA GLU A 58 1.06 17.55 -5.72
C GLU A 58 1.45 17.90 -4.26
N ASN A 59 0.86 17.21 -3.27
CA ASN A 59 1.19 17.36 -1.86
C ASN A 59 2.34 16.42 -1.46
N GLU A 60 3.55 16.79 -1.88
CA GLU A 60 4.74 15.96 -1.69
C GLU A 60 5.12 15.75 -0.22
N LYS A 61 4.78 16.71 0.66
CA LYS A 61 5.13 16.63 2.09
C LYS A 61 4.36 15.49 2.75
N ASP A 62 3.03 15.47 2.58
CA ASP A 62 2.20 14.42 3.15
C ASP A 62 2.43 13.08 2.44
N ALA A 63 2.66 13.10 1.11
CA ALA A 63 3.09 11.92 0.37
C ALA A 63 4.37 11.32 0.97
N THR A 64 5.37 12.14 1.31
CA THR A 64 6.61 11.65 1.92
C THR A 64 6.35 11.01 3.29
N VAL A 65 5.47 11.59 4.11
CA VAL A 65 5.09 10.99 5.41
C VAL A 65 4.46 9.62 5.22
N ILE A 66 3.50 9.47 4.29
CA ILE A 66 2.84 8.18 4.05
C ILE A 66 3.82 7.16 3.45
N LEU A 67 4.74 7.60 2.59
CA LEU A 67 5.79 6.73 2.04
C LEU A 67 6.69 6.16 3.14
N LEU A 68 7.13 6.99 4.09
CA LEU A 68 7.93 6.54 5.24
C LEU A 68 7.15 5.58 6.13
N MET A 69 5.85 5.81 6.34
CA MET A 69 4.99 4.87 7.08
C MET A 69 4.92 3.50 6.40
N LEU A 70 4.73 3.46 5.07
CA LEU A 70 4.74 2.20 4.30
C LEU A 70 6.08 1.47 4.44
N GLN A 71 7.20 2.19 4.33
CA GLN A 71 8.54 1.62 4.54
C GLN A 71 8.71 1.06 5.95
N GLY A 72 8.24 1.78 6.98
CA GLY A 72 8.23 1.31 8.36
C GLY A 72 7.41 0.03 8.59
N MET A 73 6.41 -0.22 7.75
CA MET A 73 5.62 -1.47 7.75
C MET A 73 6.30 -2.64 6.99
N GLY A 74 7.46 -2.39 6.38
CA GLY A 74 8.23 -3.32 5.56
C GLY A 74 7.81 -3.33 4.08
N VAL A 75 7.07 -2.33 3.61
CA VAL A 75 6.69 -2.20 2.20
C VAL A 75 7.78 -1.45 1.44
N MET A 76 8.41 -2.12 0.48
CA MET A 76 9.49 -1.54 -0.33
C MET A 76 9.03 -1.33 -1.77
N LEU A 77 8.94 -0.08 -2.20
CA LEU A 77 8.70 0.30 -3.60
C LEU A 77 10.02 0.29 -4.36
N LYS A 78 10.04 -0.23 -5.60
CA LYS A 78 11.27 -0.31 -6.41
C LYS A 78 11.75 1.08 -6.82
N ALA A 79 10.83 2.00 -7.10
CA ALA A 79 11.11 3.39 -7.46
C ALA A 79 11.74 4.22 -6.33
N VAL A 80 11.86 3.66 -5.13
CA VAL A 80 12.44 4.31 -3.93
C VAL A 80 13.73 3.61 -3.49
N ARG A 81 14.14 2.54 -4.19
CA ARG A 81 15.41 1.84 -3.94
C ARG A 81 16.58 2.49 -4.66
#